data_AF-A0A7W0LBQ5-F1
#
_entry.id   AF-A0A7W0LBQ5-F1
#
_cell.length_a   1.000
_cell.length_b   1.000
_cell.length_c   1.000
_cell.angle_alpha   90.00
_cell.angle_beta   90.00
_cell.angle_gamma   90.00
#
_symmetry.space_group_name_H-M   'P 1'
#
loop_
_entity.id
_entity.type
_entity.pdbx_description
1 polymer ?
#
loop_
_entity_poly.entity_id
_entity_poly.type
_entity_poly.pdbx_seq_one_letter_code
_entity_poly.pdbx_strand_id
1 'polypeptide(L)'
;MNMKVEAIRRAKQGLLEDEDLQALISERIEEDGSFWVAAGKLRTVINVEVTDGHVTLTGNVRTALDRRRADLLARAIGATGVENRLRVADGSPVPKRVA
;
A
#
# COMPACT_ATOMS: atom_id res chain seq x y z
N MET A 1 1.29 -0.40 -27.16
CA MET A 1 0.02 0.17 -26.68
C MET A 1 0.10 0.16 -25.15
N ASN A 2 0.50 1.28 -24.54
CA ASN A 2 0.89 1.34 -23.13
C ASN A 2 -0.34 1.61 -22.25
N MET A 3 -1.08 0.55 -21.92
CA MET A 3 -2.26 0.63 -21.04
C MET A 3 -1.95 1.26 -19.67
N LYS A 4 -0.68 1.22 -19.23
CA LYS A 4 -0.23 1.83 -17.96
C LYS A 4 -0.35 3.36 -17.91
N VAL A 5 -0.27 4.06 -19.06
CA VAL A 5 -0.38 5.53 -19.10
C VAL A 5 -1.84 5.97 -18.98
N GLU A 6 -2.79 5.13 -19.44
CA GLU A 6 -4.21 5.45 -19.44
C GLU A 6 -4.83 5.37 -18.05
N ALA A 7 -4.33 4.48 -17.18
CA ALA A 7 -4.78 4.38 -15.79
C ALA A 7 -4.43 5.65 -14.99
N ILE A 8 -3.22 6.20 -15.19
CA ILE A 8 -2.82 7.48 -14.59
C ILE A 8 -3.62 8.65 -15.18
N ARG A 9 -4.03 8.55 -16.46
CA ARG A 9 -4.89 9.55 -17.12
C ARG A 9 -6.33 9.53 -16.58
N ARG A 10 -6.87 8.35 -16.27
CA ARG A 10 -8.20 8.17 -15.66
C ARG A 10 -8.30 8.70 -14.24
N ALA A 11 -7.19 8.72 -13.48
CA ALA A 11 -7.14 9.33 -12.15
C ALA A 11 -7.48 10.83 -12.13
N LYS A 12 -7.46 11.51 -13.30
CA LYS A 12 -7.91 12.91 -13.42
C LYS A 12 -9.41 13.09 -13.65
N GLN A 13 -10.19 12.01 -13.82
CA GLN A 13 -11.63 12.07 -14.06
C GLN A 13 -12.40 11.27 -13.01
N GLY A 14 -12.54 11.82 -11.79
CA GLY A 14 -13.64 11.67 -10.82
C GLY A 14 -14.41 10.35 -10.60
N LEU A 15 -14.00 9.21 -11.16
CA LEU A 15 -14.72 7.93 -11.21
C LEU A 15 -13.71 6.77 -11.28
N LEU A 16 -12.63 6.81 -10.50
CA LEU A 16 -11.94 5.56 -10.19
C LEU A 16 -12.85 4.83 -9.20
N GLU A 17 -13.38 3.70 -9.62
CA GLU A 17 -14.09 2.80 -8.71
C GLU A 17 -13.12 2.32 -7.61
N ASP A 18 -13.63 1.96 -6.45
CA ASP A 18 -12.80 1.56 -5.31
C ASP A 18 -11.83 0.43 -5.67
N GLU A 19 -12.26 -0.51 -6.52
CA GLU A 19 -11.45 -1.61 -7.01
C GLU A 19 -10.27 -1.14 -7.87
N ASP A 20 -10.49 -0.17 -8.76
CA ASP A 20 -9.43 0.45 -9.56
C ASP A 20 -8.44 1.22 -8.67
N LEU A 21 -8.95 1.98 -7.70
CA LEU A 21 -8.13 2.72 -6.75
C LEU A 21 -7.30 1.77 -5.89
N GLN A 22 -7.90 0.67 -5.41
CA GLN A 22 -7.22 -0.37 -4.66
C GLN A 22 -6.10 -1.02 -5.47
N ALA A 23 -6.39 -1.41 -6.72
CA ALA A 23 -5.43 -2.02 -7.61
C ALA A 23 -4.24 -1.09 -7.89
N LEU A 24 -4.50 0.20 -8.14
CA LEU A 24 -3.45 1.20 -8.38
C LEU A 24 -2.55 1.42 -7.17
N ILE A 25 -3.13 1.52 -5.97
CA ILE A 25 -2.34 1.69 -4.74
C ILE A 25 -1.51 0.44 -4.47
N SER A 26 -2.09 -0.74 -4.64
CA SER A 26 -1.40 -2.01 -4.45
C SER A 26 -0.25 -2.19 -5.43
N GLU A 27 -0.49 -1.96 -6.73
CA GLU A 27 0.55 -2.01 -7.77
C GLU A 27 1.68 -1.03 -7.44
N ARG A 28 1.36 0.20 -7.02
CA ARG A 28 2.40 1.19 -6.68
C ARG A 28 3.24 0.78 -5.47
N ILE A 29 2.64 0.16 -4.46
CA ILE A 29 3.36 -0.32 -3.28
C ILE A 29 4.27 -1.50 -3.64
N GLU A 30 3.82 -2.38 -4.54
CA GLU A 30 4.64 -3.49 -5.04
C GLU A 30 5.79 -3.01 -5.93
N GLU A 31 5.54 -2.04 -6.82
CA GLU A 31 6.55 -1.44 -7.71
C GLU A 31 7.53 -0.53 -6.97
N ASP A 32 7.17 0.03 -5.80
CA ASP A 32 8.08 0.86 -5.01
C ASP A 32 9.16 0.00 -4.32
N GLY A 33 10.30 -0.11 -4.99
CA GLY A 33 11.49 -0.84 -4.53
C GLY A 33 12.08 -0.37 -3.20
N SER A 34 11.57 0.71 -2.59
CA SER A 34 11.92 1.04 -1.20
C SER A 34 11.32 0.05 -0.18
N PHE A 35 10.20 -0.60 -0.49
CA PHE A 35 9.61 -1.65 0.38
C PHE A 35 10.35 -2.98 0.25
N TRP A 36 11.02 -3.23 -0.88
CA TRP A 36 11.73 -4.47 -1.20
C TRP A 36 13.24 -4.23 -1.36
N VAL A 37 13.97 -4.15 -0.25
CA VAL A 37 15.44 -4.00 -0.29
C VAL A 37 16.08 -5.39 -0.38
N ALA A 38 17.07 -5.53 -1.27
CA ALA A 38 17.72 -6.77 -1.73
C ALA A 38 18.42 -7.65 -0.66
N ALA A 39 18.35 -7.32 0.63
CA ALA A 39 19.03 -8.05 1.69
C ALA A 39 18.03 -8.59 2.72
N GLY A 40 17.49 -9.78 2.44
CA GLY A 40 16.74 -10.55 3.43
C GLY A 40 15.25 -10.26 3.40
N LYS A 41 14.51 -11.31 3.09
CA LYS A 41 13.05 -11.44 2.97
C LYS A 41 12.33 -11.20 4.31
N LEU A 42 12.51 -10.04 4.94
CA LEU A 42 11.65 -9.58 6.03
C LEU A 42 10.35 -9.13 5.38
N ARG A 43 9.30 -9.94 5.57
CA ARG A 43 8.01 -9.82 4.90
C ARG A 43 7.32 -8.50 5.27
N THR A 44 7.60 -7.43 4.53
CA THR A 44 6.68 -6.31 4.40
C THR A 44 5.41 -6.87 3.77
N VAL A 45 4.31 -6.83 4.51
CA VAL A 45 2.99 -7.25 4.05
C VAL A 45 2.09 -6.06 4.23
N ILE A 46 1.64 -5.47 3.12
CA ILE A 46 0.72 -4.35 3.14
C ILE A 46 -0.52 -4.80 2.37
N ASN A 47 -1.64 -4.84 3.05
CA ASN A 47 -2.96 -5.03 2.46
C ASN A 47 -3.63 -3.67 2.33
N VAL A 48 -4.23 -3.43 1.17
CA VAL A 48 -4.94 -2.21 0.85
C VAL A 48 -6.40 -2.58 0.63
N GLU A 49 -7.28 -1.94 1.37
CA GLU A 49 -8.73 -2.03 1.17
C GLU A 49 -9.25 -0.63 0.88
N VAL A 50 -10.16 -0.51 -0.08
CA VAL A 50 -10.76 0.78 -0.43
C VAL A 50 -12.27 0.67 -0.33
N THR A 51 -12.90 1.67 0.28
CA THR A 51 -14.35 1.76 0.40
C THR A 51 -14.77 3.21 0.30
N ASP A 52 -15.58 3.56 -0.69
CA ASP A 52 -16.04 4.92 -0.97
C ASP A 52 -14.87 5.94 -1.07
N GLY A 53 -13.79 5.55 -1.73
CA GLY A 53 -12.54 6.32 -1.84
C GLY A 53 -11.69 6.39 -0.56
N HIS A 54 -12.18 5.86 0.57
CA HIS A 54 -11.42 5.76 1.81
C HIS A 54 -10.54 4.52 1.80
N VAL A 55 -9.23 4.74 1.95
CA VAL A 55 -8.22 3.68 1.91
C VAL A 55 -7.89 3.24 3.32
N THR A 56 -7.93 1.94 3.55
CA THR A 56 -7.45 1.30 4.76
C THR A 56 -6.17 0.53 4.46
N LEU A 57 -5.10 0.83 5.19
CA LEU A 57 -3.81 0.12 5.08
C LEU A 57 -3.62 -0.79 6.30
N THR A 58 -3.47 -2.09 6.09
CA THR A 58 -3.24 -3.07 7.16
C THR A 58 -2.03 -3.97 6.87
N GLY A 59 -1.47 -4.60 7.91
CA GLY A 59 -0.33 -5.51 7.78
C GLY A 59 0.91 -5.05 8.55
N ASN A 60 2.09 -5.51 8.12
CA ASN A 60 3.36 -5.30 8.80
C ASN A 60 4.38 -4.63 7.87
N VAL A 61 5.03 -3.60 8.37
CA VAL A 61 6.12 -2.88 7.68
C VAL A 61 7.39 -2.89 8.53
N ARG A 62 8.55 -2.63 7.95
CA ARG A 62 9.82 -2.76 8.68
C ARG A 62 10.14 -1.56 9.56
N THR A 63 9.68 -0.37 9.14
CA THR A 63 10.01 0.88 9.82
C THR A 63 8.80 1.80 9.90
N ALA A 64 8.83 2.76 10.83
CA ALA A 64 7.85 3.84 10.87
C ALA A 64 7.88 4.70 9.59
N LEU A 65 9.03 4.75 8.89
CA LEU A 65 9.16 5.43 7.62
C LEU A 65 8.37 4.72 6.51
N ASP A 66 8.47 3.39 6.42
CA ASP A 66 7.69 2.57 5.49
C ASP A 66 6.18 2.77 5.73
N ARG A 67 5.76 2.81 7.00
CA ARG A 67 4.36 3.12 7.39
C ARG A 67 3.93 4.47 6.84
N ARG A 68 4.74 5.52 7.06
CA ARG A 68 4.42 6.88 6.62
C ARG A 68 4.43 7.01 5.11
N ARG A 69 5.32 6.29 4.42
CA ARG A 69 5.40 6.29 2.95
C ARG A 69 4.15 5.70 2.32
N ALA A 70 3.63 4.60 2.86
CA ALA A 70 2.39 4.00 2.40
C ALA A 70 1.19 4.97 2.52
N ASP A 71 1.11 5.72 3.62
CA ASP A 71 0.09 6.76 3.81
C ASP A 71 0.14 7.83 2.71
N LEU A 72 1.35 8.37 2.50
CA LEU A 72 1.58 9.42 1.52
C LEU A 72 1.30 8.96 0.09
N LEU A 73 1.66 7.71 -0.24
CA LEU A 73 1.38 7.11 -1.54
C LEU A 73 -0.13 7.00 -1.80
N ALA A 74 -0.89 6.47 -0.83
CA ALA A 74 -2.35 6.35 -0.96
C ALA A 74 -3.01 7.72 -1.20
N ARG A 75 -2.60 8.75 -0.44
CA ARG A 75 -3.08 10.13 -0.63
C ARG A 75 -2.69 10.71 -1.99
N ALA A 76 -1.45 10.48 -2.44
CA ALA A 76 -0.97 11.00 -3.71
C ALA A 76 -1.70 10.39 -4.93
N ILE A 77 -2.21 9.16 -4.80
CA ILE A 77 -2.94 8.47 -5.86
C ILE A 77 -4.40 8.96 -5.98
N GLY A 78 -4.98 9.47 -4.89
CA GLY A 78 -6.33 10.05 -4.91
C GLY A 78 -7.25 9.59 -3.79
N ALA A 79 -6.74 8.94 -2.75
CA ALA A 79 -7.53 8.58 -1.58
C ALA A 79 -8.21 9.81 -0.95
N THR A 80 -9.52 9.73 -0.70
CA THR A 80 -10.29 10.79 -0.01
C THR A 80 -9.91 10.85 1.48
N GLY A 81 -9.63 9.69 2.06
CA GLY A 81 -9.06 9.52 3.39
C GLY A 81 -8.18 8.28 3.46
N VAL A 82 -7.24 8.26 4.41
CA VAL A 82 -6.38 7.11 4.64
C VAL A 82 -6.40 6.75 6.12
N GLU A 83 -6.82 5.53 6.41
CA GLU A 83 -6.71 4.90 7.73
C GLU A 83 -5.51 3.95 7.75
N ASN A 84 -4.43 4.41 8.37
CA ASN A 84 -3.18 3.66 8.42
C ASN A 84 -3.07 2.82 9.70
N ARG A 85 -3.35 1.52 9.57
CA ARG A 85 -3.26 0.52 10.64
C ARG A 85 -2.05 -0.41 10.49
N LEU A 86 -1.02 0.02 9.74
CA LEU A 86 0.20 -0.75 9.57
C LEU A 86 1.01 -0.82 10.86
N ARG A 87 1.44 -2.03 11.22
CA ARG A 87 2.30 -2.26 12.38
C ARG A 87 3.75 -2.28 11.95
N VAL A 88 4.62 -1.64 12.73
CA VAL A 88 6.05 -1.78 12.53
C VAL A 88 6.46 -3.13 13.13
N ALA A 89 7.09 -3.98 12.33
CA ALA A 89 7.64 -5.23 12.79
C ALA A 89 8.95 -4.91 13.51
N ASP A 90 8.85 -4.75 14.83
CA ASP A 90 9.92 -4.31 15.71
C ASP A 90 11.00 -5.40 15.91
N GLY A 91 11.48 -6.08 14.86
CA GLY A 91 12.48 -7.14 14.95
C GLY A 91 12.13 -8.32 15.88
N SER A 92 10.95 -8.32 16.51
CA SER A 92 10.48 -9.35 17.39
C SER A 92 9.90 -10.46 16.51
N PRO A 93 10.45 -11.68 16.57
CA PRO A 93 9.91 -12.78 15.79
C PRO A 93 8.46 -12.96 16.19
N VAL A 94 7.54 -12.85 15.22
CA VAL A 94 6.13 -13.22 15.39
C VAL A 94 6.16 -14.62 16.04
N PRO A 95 5.68 -14.80 17.28
CA PRO A 95 5.75 -16.10 17.92
C PRO A 95 5.01 -17.08 17.01
N LYS A 96 5.73 -18.07 16.48
CA LYS A 96 5.11 -19.19 15.77
C LYS A 96 4.08 -19.74 16.76
N ARG A 97 2.80 -19.65 16.41
CA ARG A 97 1.75 -20.36 17.14
C ARG A 97 2.14 -21.84 17.08
N VAL A 98 2.69 -22.35 18.17
CA VAL A 98 2.84 -23.77 18.40
C VAL A 98 1.44 -24.32 18.60
N ALA A 99 1.04 -25.22 17.70
CA ALA A 99 -0.09 -26.12 17.88
C ALA A 99 0.46 -27.45 18.37
#